data_AF-A0A9P1DR30-F1
#
_entry.id   AF-A0A9P1DR30-F1
#
_cell.length_a   1.000
_cell.length_b   1.000
_cell.length_c   1.000
_cell.angle_alpha   90.00
_cell.angle_beta   90.00
_cell.angle_gamma   90.00
#
_symmetry.space_group_name_H-M   'P 1'
#
loop_
_entity.id
_entity.type
_entity.pdbx_description
1 polymer ?
#
loop_
_entity_poly.entity_id
_entity_poly.type
_entity_poly.pdbx_seq_one_letter_code
_entity_poly.pdbx_strand_id
1 'polypeptide(L)'
;MAMAKAGLMPHEKKLLESQELVEVSHKGASSILLEAPQLGVQDPAEGQGRSPAEADEGHETEEMVSVYRHMSDKEAAYLLEHSILPDTQPYQTIVVGEEGYEYCKKYFTGKKKVTPPVTTIVEFQCPKTLVEELFAMQWKIEDGARSHGLGDKGGKGLPLFNDSLRSSSTSWRVVFVKRPRR
;
A
#
# COMPACT_ATOMS: atom_id res chain seq x y z
N MET A 1 -29.48 -8.24 -2.42
CA MET A 1 -28.65 -9.42 -2.09
C MET A 1 -27.46 -9.44 -3.03
N ALA A 2 -26.26 -9.14 -2.54
CA ALA A 2 -25.04 -9.19 -3.36
C ALA A 2 -24.74 -10.66 -3.70
N MET A 3 -24.66 -11.01 -4.98
CA MET A 3 -24.23 -12.34 -5.39
C MET A 3 -22.80 -12.56 -4.90
N ALA A 4 -22.57 -13.68 -4.21
CA ALA A 4 -21.22 -14.12 -3.83
C ALA A 4 -20.37 -14.21 -5.11
N LYS A 5 -19.47 -13.23 -5.31
CA LYS A 5 -18.61 -13.19 -6.49
C LYS A 5 -17.64 -14.36 -6.43
N ALA A 6 -17.83 -15.34 -7.32
CA ALA A 6 -16.92 -16.47 -7.48
C ALA A 6 -15.50 -15.95 -7.77
N GLY A 7 -14.49 -16.53 -7.10
CA GLY A 7 -13.08 -16.20 -7.33
C GLY A 7 -12.43 -15.21 -6.35
N LEU A 8 -13.20 -14.50 -5.52
CA LEU A 8 -12.65 -13.67 -4.43
C LEU A 8 -12.20 -14.53 -3.24
N MET A 9 -11.09 -14.13 -2.59
CA MET A 9 -10.63 -14.70 -1.33
C MET A 9 -11.53 -14.27 -0.15
N PRO A 10 -11.55 -15.02 0.98
CA PRO A 10 -12.40 -14.67 2.12
C PRO A 10 -12.18 -13.26 2.67
N HIS A 11 -10.94 -12.77 2.76
CA HIS A 11 -10.66 -11.42 3.24
C HIS A 11 -11.13 -10.34 2.24
N GLU A 12 -10.99 -10.59 0.94
CA GLU A 12 -11.45 -9.67 -0.11
C GLU A 12 -12.97 -9.53 -0.13
N LYS A 13 -13.69 -10.65 0.12
CA LYS A 13 -15.15 -10.62 0.27
C LYS A 13 -15.56 -9.75 1.45
N LYS A 14 -14.88 -9.89 2.59
CA LYS A 14 -15.14 -9.05 3.78
C LYS A 14 -14.92 -7.58 3.48
N LEU A 15 -13.80 -7.22 2.83
CA LEU A 15 -13.50 -5.85 2.42
C LEU A 15 -14.53 -5.28 1.44
N LEU A 16 -15.06 -6.11 0.55
CA LEU A 16 -16.12 -5.72 -0.37
C LEU A 16 -17.47 -5.53 0.35
N GLU A 17 -17.78 -6.40 1.32
CA GLU A 17 -19.00 -6.33 2.13
C GLU A 17 -18.98 -5.12 3.08
N SER A 18 -17.81 -4.76 3.61
CA SER A 18 -17.60 -3.57 4.46
C SER A 18 -17.47 -2.26 3.68
N GLN A 19 -17.52 -2.31 2.34
CA GLN A 19 -17.29 -1.16 1.44
C GLN A 19 -15.89 -0.52 1.55
N GLU A 20 -14.93 -1.21 2.16
CA GLU A 20 -13.52 -0.81 2.14
C GLU A 20 -12.89 -0.99 0.76
N LEU A 21 -13.45 -1.91 -0.04
CA LEU A 21 -13.18 -2.04 -1.46
C LEU A 21 -14.47 -1.96 -2.27
N VAL A 22 -14.42 -1.35 -3.45
CA VAL A 22 -15.53 -1.31 -4.41
C VAL A 22 -15.14 -1.98 -5.71
N GLU A 23 -16.10 -2.63 -6.39
CA GLU A 23 -15.83 -3.22 -7.71
C GLU A 23 -15.85 -2.14 -8.80
N VAL A 24 -14.74 -2.03 -9.52
CA VAL A 24 -14.55 -1.06 -10.61
C VAL A 24 -14.47 -1.73 -11.99
N SER A 25 -14.75 -3.04 -12.08
CA SER A 25 -14.72 -3.75 -13.36
C SER A 25 -15.90 -3.35 -14.26
N HIS A 26 -15.63 -3.16 -15.55
CA HIS A 26 -16.68 -2.92 -16.55
C HIS A 26 -17.51 -4.18 -16.84
N LYS A 27 -18.71 -4.00 -17.38
CA LYS A 27 -19.59 -5.11 -17.81
C LYS A 27 -18.88 -5.94 -18.89
N GLY A 28 -18.73 -7.24 -18.64
CA GLY A 28 -18.05 -8.17 -19.56
C GLY A 28 -16.54 -8.29 -19.35
N ALA A 29 -15.96 -7.62 -18.36
CA ALA A 29 -14.54 -7.76 -18.04
C ALA A 29 -14.18 -9.21 -17.70
N SER A 30 -13.05 -9.70 -18.22
CA SER A 30 -12.51 -11.04 -17.91
C SER A 30 -11.91 -11.14 -16.49
N SER A 31 -11.80 -10.01 -15.79
CA SER A 31 -11.29 -9.94 -14.41
C SER A 31 -12.21 -9.06 -13.55
N ILE A 32 -12.28 -9.41 -12.27
CA ILE A 32 -12.84 -8.59 -11.20
C ILE A 32 -11.72 -7.66 -10.74
N LEU A 33 -12.02 -6.37 -10.72
CA LEU A 33 -11.14 -5.32 -10.19
C LEU A 33 -11.83 -4.73 -8.98
N LEU A 34 -11.15 -4.75 -7.84
CA LEU A 34 -11.57 -4.09 -6.62
C LEU A 34 -10.57 -2.98 -6.30
N GLU A 35 -11.07 -1.82 -5.88
CA GLU A 35 -10.26 -0.66 -5.55
C GLU A 35 -10.80 -0.01 -4.28
N ALA A 36 -9.92 0.48 -3.42
CA ALA A 36 -10.34 1.26 -2.25
C ALA A 36 -10.87 2.61 -2.72
N PRO A 37 -11.99 3.12 -2.16
CA PRO A 37 -12.37 4.50 -2.39
C PRO A 37 -11.21 5.38 -1.95
N GLN A 38 -10.85 6.37 -2.78
CA GLN A 38 -9.90 7.38 -2.35
C GLN A 38 -10.46 8.00 -1.08
N LEU A 39 -9.70 7.91 0.01
CA LEU A 39 -9.97 8.74 1.18
C LEU A 39 -9.77 10.15 0.66
N GLY A 40 -10.86 10.89 0.50
CA GLY A 40 -10.79 12.27 0.05
C GLY A 40 -9.68 12.95 0.82
N VAL A 41 -8.71 13.49 0.09
CA VAL A 41 -7.69 14.38 0.63
C VAL A 41 -8.45 15.39 1.47
N GLN A 42 -8.36 15.28 2.79
CA GLN A 42 -8.63 16.45 3.61
C GLN A 42 -7.47 17.35 3.25
N ASP A 43 -7.77 18.34 2.40
CA ASP A 43 -6.84 19.45 2.14
C ASP A 43 -6.23 19.84 3.49
N PRO A 44 -4.90 19.96 3.60
CA PRO A 44 -4.33 20.59 4.78
C PRO A 44 -4.96 21.97 4.83
N ALA A 45 -5.84 22.17 5.82
CA ALA A 45 -6.65 23.37 5.95
C ALA A 45 -5.75 24.59 5.75
N GLU A 46 -6.00 25.32 4.66
CA GLU A 46 -5.43 26.63 4.45
C GLU A 46 -5.66 27.44 5.73
N GLY A 47 -4.56 28.00 6.25
CA GLY A 47 -4.55 28.67 7.54
C GLY A 47 -5.69 29.68 7.71
N GLN A 48 -6.48 29.49 8.75
CA GLN A 48 -7.27 30.56 9.35
C GLN A 48 -6.97 30.62 10.85
N GLY A 49 -6.61 31.83 11.29
CA GLY A 49 -5.88 32.10 12.52
C GLY A 49 -6.53 31.55 13.79
N ARG A 50 -5.67 31.02 14.67
CA ARG A 50 -5.95 30.88 16.10
C ARG A 50 -4.93 31.68 16.89
N SER A 51 -5.48 32.51 17.78
CA SER A 51 -4.78 33.36 18.75
C SER A 51 -3.82 32.56 19.64
N PRO A 52 -2.75 33.18 20.17
CA PRO A 52 -1.76 32.51 21.00
C PRO A 52 -2.24 32.45 22.45
N ALA A 53 -3.06 31.46 22.79
CA ALA A 53 -3.35 31.12 24.18
C ALA A 53 -3.91 29.71 24.23
N GLU A 54 -3.02 28.74 24.48
CA GLU A 54 -3.21 27.45 25.17
C GLU A 54 -2.17 26.46 24.60
N ALA A 55 -0.99 26.49 25.22
CA ALA A 55 0.02 25.46 25.07
C ALA A 55 -0.46 24.22 25.85
N ASP A 56 -1.12 23.32 25.13
CA ASP A 56 -1.39 21.96 25.58
C ASP A 56 -0.22 21.05 25.16
N GLU A 57 0.10 20.08 26.01
CA GLU A 57 1.37 19.37 26.03
C GLU A 57 1.63 18.49 24.79
N GLY A 58 2.53 18.95 23.91
CA GLY A 58 3.69 18.17 23.45
C GLY A 58 3.49 16.83 22.73
N HIS A 59 2.33 16.54 22.11
CA HIS A 59 2.26 15.48 21.10
C HIS A 59 2.60 16.07 19.73
N GLU A 60 3.89 16.02 19.35
CA GLU A 60 4.27 16.17 17.95
C GLU A 60 3.65 15.01 17.18
N THR A 61 2.52 15.25 16.50
CA THR A 61 1.95 14.29 15.56
C THR A 61 2.98 14.06 14.46
N GLU A 62 3.62 12.90 14.46
CA GLU A 62 4.59 12.54 13.43
C GLU A 62 3.90 12.54 12.06
N GLU A 63 4.50 13.24 11.08
CA GLU A 63 3.96 13.34 9.73
C GLU A 63 3.95 11.95 9.07
N MET A 64 2.80 11.55 8.50
CA MET A 64 2.61 10.24 7.88
C MET A 64 2.69 10.35 6.36
N VAL A 65 3.28 9.34 5.72
CA VAL A 65 3.48 9.26 4.26
C VAL A 65 2.95 7.92 3.73
N SER A 66 2.16 8.00 2.66
CA SER A 66 1.73 6.82 1.90
C SER A 66 2.86 6.24 1.07
N VAL A 67 3.12 4.95 1.25
CA VAL A 67 3.94 4.15 0.33
C VAL A 67 3.16 2.93 -0.16
N TYR A 68 3.38 2.55 -1.41
CA TYR A 68 2.63 1.50 -2.08
C TYR A 68 3.53 0.33 -2.46
N ARG A 69 2.95 -0.86 -2.42
CA ARG A 69 3.60 -2.09 -2.88
C ARG A 69 2.59 -3.02 -3.55
N HIS A 70 3.00 -3.57 -4.69
CA HIS A 70 2.32 -4.70 -5.32
C HIS A 70 2.79 -6.01 -4.69
N MET A 71 1.87 -6.95 -4.49
CA MET A 71 2.09 -8.22 -3.80
C MET A 71 1.43 -9.39 -4.54
N SER A 72 2.07 -10.55 -4.45
CA SER A 72 1.44 -11.83 -4.76
C SER A 72 0.50 -12.26 -3.64
N ASP A 73 -0.36 -13.25 -3.93
CA ASP A 73 -1.27 -13.83 -2.93
C ASP A 73 -0.54 -14.36 -1.69
N LYS A 74 0.64 -14.94 -1.88
CA LYS A 74 1.43 -15.48 -0.77
C LYS A 74 1.95 -14.39 0.15
N GLU A 75 2.44 -13.29 -0.42
CA GLU A 75 2.93 -12.14 0.35
C GLU A 75 1.79 -11.43 1.08
N ALA A 76 0.66 -11.22 0.40
CA ALA A 76 -0.51 -10.61 1.01
C ALA A 76 -1.08 -11.48 2.15
N ALA A 77 -1.15 -12.80 1.95
CA ALA A 77 -1.56 -13.73 3.00
C ALA A 77 -0.61 -13.69 4.20
N TYR A 78 0.71 -13.62 3.96
CA TYR A 78 1.71 -13.52 5.03
C TYR A 78 1.55 -12.21 5.82
N LEU A 79 1.35 -11.09 5.13
CA LEU A 79 1.09 -9.80 5.79
C LEU A 79 -0.19 -9.84 6.64
N LEU A 80 -1.26 -10.45 6.12
CA LEU A 80 -2.52 -10.62 6.85
C LEU A 80 -2.36 -11.48 8.11
N GLU A 81 -1.52 -12.52 8.05
CA GLU A 81 -1.33 -13.48 9.15
C GLU A 81 -0.36 -12.98 10.21
N HIS A 82 0.73 -12.31 9.80
CA HIS A 82 1.85 -11.97 10.69
C HIS A 82 2.03 -10.47 10.93
N SER A 83 1.26 -9.61 10.25
CA SER A 83 1.40 -8.14 10.29
C SER A 83 2.80 -7.63 9.95
N ILE A 84 3.61 -8.42 9.23
CA ILE A 84 4.95 -8.08 8.76
C ILE A 84 5.14 -8.56 7.32
N LEU A 85 6.16 -8.03 6.63
CA LEU A 85 6.53 -8.50 5.30
C LEU A 85 7.46 -9.73 5.38
N PRO A 86 7.28 -10.73 4.50
CA PRO A 86 8.17 -11.90 4.48
C PRO A 86 9.56 -11.51 3.96
N ASP A 87 10.61 -12.15 4.47
CA ASP A 87 12.01 -11.98 4.01
C ASP A 87 12.37 -12.85 2.79
N THR A 88 11.45 -13.69 2.36
CA THR A 88 11.67 -14.70 1.31
C THR A 88 11.93 -14.14 -0.10
N GLN A 89 11.58 -12.88 -0.37
CA GLN A 89 11.72 -12.29 -1.71
C GLN A 89 13.00 -11.45 -1.79
N PRO A 90 13.90 -11.71 -2.76
CA PRO A 90 15.15 -10.96 -2.91
C PRO A 90 14.93 -9.53 -3.41
N TYR A 91 13.84 -9.31 -4.13
CA TYR A 91 13.44 -8.00 -4.66
C TYR A 91 12.08 -7.65 -4.08
N GLN A 92 12.09 -6.66 -3.21
CA GLN A 92 10.95 -6.13 -2.50
C GLN A 92 11.07 -4.62 -2.61
N THR A 93 9.99 -3.92 -2.95
CA THR A 93 10.07 -2.48 -3.19
C THR A 93 8.87 -1.78 -2.59
N ILE A 94 9.12 -0.62 -1.98
CA ILE A 94 8.10 0.37 -1.64
C ILE A 94 8.27 1.58 -2.52
N VAL A 95 7.15 2.22 -2.87
CA VAL A 95 7.14 3.37 -3.80
C VAL A 95 6.29 4.48 -3.18
N VAL A 96 6.85 5.67 -3.07
CA VAL A 96 6.24 6.79 -2.33
C VAL A 96 5.22 7.52 -3.21
N GLY A 97 4.13 7.97 -2.59
CA GLY A 97 3.18 8.91 -3.20
C GLY A 97 2.23 8.31 -4.22
N GLU A 98 1.35 9.14 -4.76
CA GLU A 98 0.33 8.74 -5.75
C GLU A 98 0.96 8.14 -7.02
N GLU A 99 2.13 8.64 -7.42
CA GLU A 99 2.91 8.06 -8.52
C GLU A 99 3.32 6.61 -8.23
N GLY A 100 3.53 6.27 -6.96
CA GLY A 100 3.79 4.91 -6.49
C GLY A 100 2.59 3.97 -6.65
N TYR A 101 1.38 4.48 -6.45
CA TYR A 101 0.16 3.73 -6.72
C TYR A 101 0.01 3.42 -8.22
N GLU A 102 0.16 4.44 -9.06
CA GLU A 102 0.10 4.29 -10.53
C GLU A 102 1.25 3.44 -11.07
N TYR A 103 2.42 3.51 -10.46
CA TYR A 103 3.52 2.60 -10.72
C TYR A 103 3.13 1.13 -10.47
N CYS A 104 2.55 0.83 -9.30
CA CYS A 104 2.12 -0.52 -8.94
C CYS A 104 1.05 -1.05 -9.90
N LYS A 105 0.12 -0.21 -10.37
CA LYS A 105 -0.92 -0.58 -11.36
C LYS A 105 -0.36 -1.06 -12.71
N LYS A 106 0.87 -0.69 -13.07
CA LYS A 106 1.52 -1.15 -14.32
C LYS A 106 1.71 -2.68 -14.37
N TYR A 107 1.84 -3.33 -13.22
CA TYR A 107 1.93 -4.81 -13.14
C TYR A 107 0.60 -5.50 -13.45
N PHE A 108 -0.53 -4.81 -13.27
CA PHE A 108 -1.87 -5.34 -13.49
C PHE A 108 -2.40 -5.09 -14.90
N THR A 109 -1.82 -4.11 -15.60
CA THR A 109 -2.13 -3.75 -16.99
C THR A 109 -1.23 -4.43 -18.01
N GLY A 110 -0.26 -5.25 -17.55
CA GLY A 110 0.68 -5.98 -18.42
C GLY A 110 1.85 -5.15 -18.93
N LYS A 111 1.96 -3.88 -18.53
CA LYS A 111 3.11 -3.00 -18.83
C LYS A 111 4.37 -3.44 -18.08
N LYS A 112 4.20 -4.05 -16.91
CA LYS A 112 5.26 -4.74 -16.16
C LYS A 112 4.85 -6.18 -15.86
N LYS A 113 5.85 -7.05 -15.72
CA LYS A 113 5.68 -8.47 -15.40
C LYS A 113 6.64 -8.87 -14.30
N VAL A 114 6.13 -9.66 -13.37
CA VAL A 114 6.89 -10.27 -12.28
C VAL A 114 6.37 -11.70 -12.09
N THR A 115 7.25 -12.60 -11.66
CA THR A 115 6.90 -13.99 -11.35
C THR A 115 7.25 -14.27 -9.89
N PRO A 116 6.31 -14.74 -9.06
CA PRO A 116 4.90 -15.01 -9.38
C PRO A 116 4.11 -13.72 -9.72
N PRO A 117 2.98 -13.83 -10.43
CA PRO A 117 2.15 -12.68 -10.75
C PRO A 117 1.60 -12.05 -9.47
N VAL A 118 1.54 -10.71 -9.46
CA VAL A 118 0.92 -9.95 -8.39
C VAL A 118 -0.58 -9.79 -8.61
N THR A 119 -1.30 -9.77 -7.49
CA THR A 119 -2.77 -9.79 -7.42
C THR A 119 -3.32 -8.66 -6.56
N THR A 120 -2.47 -8.06 -5.72
CA THR A 120 -2.88 -7.07 -4.72
C THR A 120 -1.93 -5.87 -4.71
N ILE A 121 -2.44 -4.67 -4.48
CA ILE A 121 -1.66 -3.50 -4.07
C ILE A 121 -2.05 -3.16 -2.63
N VAL A 122 -1.03 -2.97 -1.80
CA VAL A 122 -1.15 -2.56 -0.41
C VAL A 122 -0.58 -1.15 -0.27
N GLU A 123 -1.32 -0.29 0.42
CA GLU A 123 -0.86 1.00 0.91
C GLU A 123 -0.39 0.84 2.34
N PHE A 124 0.75 1.44 2.66
CA PHE A 124 1.29 1.58 3.99
C PHE A 124 1.31 3.06 4.36
N GLN A 125 0.74 3.40 5.51
CA GLN A 125 0.88 4.70 6.15
C GLN A 125 2.06 4.60 7.10
N CYS A 126 3.16 5.26 6.76
CA CYS A 126 4.42 5.18 7.48
C CYS A 126 4.82 6.53 8.06
N PRO A 127 5.57 6.57 9.17
CA PRO A 127 6.27 7.78 9.59
C PRO A 127 7.16 8.33 8.48
N LYS A 128 7.13 9.64 8.26
CA LYS A 128 7.99 10.31 7.28
C LYS A 128 9.46 10.07 7.56
N THR A 129 9.85 10.09 8.83
CA THR A 129 11.20 9.83 9.32
C THR A 129 11.72 8.48 8.83
N LEU A 130 10.92 7.42 8.95
CA LEU A 130 11.23 6.09 8.44
C LEU A 130 11.42 6.11 6.91
N VAL A 131 10.52 6.77 6.18
CA VAL A 131 10.62 6.83 4.71
C VAL A 131 11.88 7.60 4.29
N GLU A 132 12.19 8.71 4.94
CA GLU A 132 13.40 9.48 4.70
C GLU A 132 14.67 8.66 4.99
N GLU A 133 14.70 7.92 6.10
CA GLU A 133 15.81 7.03 6.46
C GLU A 133 16.02 5.95 5.39
N LEU A 134 14.96 5.24 4.99
CA LEU A 134 15.02 4.22 3.96
C LEU A 134 15.53 4.79 2.63
N PHE A 135 14.99 5.94 2.22
CA PHE A 135 15.39 6.58 0.96
C PHE A 135 16.78 7.21 1.04
N ALA A 136 17.31 7.54 2.22
CA ALA A 136 18.70 7.96 2.37
C ALA A 136 19.68 6.80 2.12
N MET A 137 19.30 5.56 2.43
CA MET A 137 20.14 4.38 2.17
C MET A 137 20.32 4.14 0.67
N GLN A 138 19.20 4.08 -0.05
CA GLN A 138 19.18 3.87 -1.49
C GLN A 138 17.81 4.25 -2.04
N TRP A 139 17.77 4.86 -3.22
CA TRP A 139 16.52 5.00 -3.97
C TRP A 139 16.81 5.06 -5.46
N LYS A 140 15.77 4.86 -6.25
CA LYS A 140 15.80 5.05 -7.70
C LYS A 140 14.47 5.56 -8.21
N ILE A 141 14.51 6.26 -9.33
CA ILE A 141 13.32 6.66 -10.08
C ILE A 141 12.92 5.51 -11.00
N GLU A 142 11.68 5.05 -10.90
CA GLU A 142 11.11 4.06 -11.80
C GLU A 142 9.82 4.61 -12.43
N ASP A 143 9.88 4.89 -13.73
CA ASP A 143 8.75 5.40 -14.51
C ASP A 143 8.03 6.60 -13.86
N GLY A 144 8.82 7.55 -13.33
CA GLY A 144 8.35 8.77 -12.67
C GLY A 144 8.14 8.64 -11.16
N ALA A 145 8.18 7.43 -10.58
CA ALA A 145 7.94 7.22 -9.16
C ALA A 145 9.24 6.97 -8.38
N ARG A 146 9.33 7.46 -7.15
CA ARG A 146 10.49 7.22 -6.26
C ARG A 146 10.31 5.90 -5.52
N SER A 147 11.25 4.98 -5.72
CA SER A 147 11.21 3.65 -5.13
C SER A 147 12.45 3.32 -4.29
N HIS A 148 12.24 2.53 -3.24
CA HIS A 148 13.29 1.97 -2.39
C HIS A 148 13.14 0.45 -2.30
N GLY A 149 14.26 -0.26 -2.39
CA GLY A 149 14.28 -1.71 -2.24
C GLY A 149 14.35 -2.12 -0.77
N LEU A 150 13.52 -3.06 -0.34
CA LEU A 150 13.56 -3.62 1.02
C LEU A 150 14.44 -4.88 1.10
N GLY A 151 14.52 -5.67 0.03
CA GLY A 151 15.14 -7.00 0.06
C GLY A 151 16.68 -6.97 0.13
N ASP A 152 17.31 -8.12 0.39
CA ASP A 152 18.77 -8.19 0.53
C ASP A 152 19.55 -7.75 -0.72
N LYS A 153 18.92 -7.84 -1.90
CA LYS A 153 19.50 -7.41 -3.18
C LYS A 153 19.17 -5.97 -3.56
N GLY A 154 18.44 -5.22 -2.74
CA GLY A 154 18.15 -3.81 -3.01
C GLY A 154 17.76 -3.08 -1.73
N GLY A 155 18.49 -2.01 -1.39
CA GLY A 155 18.27 -1.11 -0.26
C GLY A 155 18.40 -1.71 1.15
N LYS A 156 18.11 -3.01 1.34
CA LYS A 156 18.17 -3.72 2.63
C LYS A 156 17.32 -3.09 3.74
N GLY A 157 16.24 -2.38 3.36
CA GLY A 157 15.34 -1.69 4.28
C GLY A 157 14.35 -2.58 5.03
N LEU A 158 14.25 -3.88 4.69
CA LEU A 158 13.25 -4.78 5.26
C LEU A 158 13.26 -4.85 6.81
N PRO A 159 14.42 -4.92 7.51
CA PRO A 159 14.42 -4.94 8.97
C PRO A 159 13.77 -3.71 9.58
N LEU A 160 14.16 -2.50 9.15
CA LEU A 160 13.58 -1.25 9.62
C LEU A 160 12.08 -1.15 9.34
N PHE A 161 11.67 -1.53 8.12
CA PHE A 161 10.28 -1.49 7.74
C PHE A 161 9.42 -2.47 8.56
N ASN A 162 9.91 -3.70 8.78
CA ASN A 162 9.22 -4.69 9.61
C ASN A 162 9.20 -4.31 11.09
N ASP A 163 10.22 -3.61 11.58
CA ASP A 163 10.22 -3.12 12.95
C ASP A 163 9.17 -2.02 13.15
N SER A 164 8.99 -1.12 12.17
CA SER A 164 7.89 -0.14 12.17
C SER A 164 6.49 -0.79 12.11
N LEU A 165 6.35 -1.89 11.37
CA LEU A 165 5.11 -2.68 11.36
C LEU A 165 4.85 -3.34 12.72
N ARG A 166 5.90 -3.86 13.38
CA ARG A 166 5.80 -4.49 14.70
C ARG A 166 5.47 -3.48 15.80
N SER A 167 6.03 -2.28 15.76
CA SER A 167 5.71 -1.19 16.70
C SER A 167 4.35 -0.54 16.44
N SER A 168 3.65 -0.95 15.37
CA SER A 168 2.39 -0.32 14.92
C SER A 168 2.52 1.16 14.57
N SER A 169 3.75 1.67 14.34
CA SER A 169 3.98 3.01 13.80
C SER A 169 3.64 3.06 12.31
N THR A 170 3.75 1.93 11.61
CA THR A 170 3.21 1.77 10.26
C THR A 170 1.89 1.00 10.31
N SER A 171 0.85 1.56 9.69
CA SER A 171 -0.40 0.84 9.40
C SER A 171 -0.50 0.53 7.91
N TRP A 172 -1.39 -0.38 7.53
CA TRP A 172 -1.56 -0.78 6.14
C TRP A 172 -3.00 -1.12 5.80
N ARG A 173 -3.33 -1.01 4.52
CA ARG A 173 -4.62 -1.46 3.97
C ARG A 173 -4.46 -1.94 2.53
N VAL A 174 -5.34 -2.87 2.13
CA VAL A 174 -5.43 -3.28 0.72
C VAL A 174 -6.14 -2.19 -0.06
N VAL A 175 -5.51 -1.70 -1.14
CA VAL A 175 -6.06 -0.61 -1.97
C VAL A 175 -6.47 -1.06 -3.37
N PHE A 176 -5.96 -2.20 -3.84
CA PHE A 176 -6.34 -2.73 -5.14
C PHE A 176 -6.23 -4.25 -5.17
N VAL A 177 -7.18 -4.92 -5.85
CA VAL A 177 -7.17 -6.36 -6.08
C VAL A 177 -7.60 -6.67 -7.51
N LYS A 178 -6.91 -7.60 -8.16
CA LYS A 178 -7.31 -8.18 -9.44
C LYS A 178 -7.49 -9.69 -9.34
N ARG A 179 -8.69 -10.18 -9.66
CA ARG A 179 -9.01 -11.61 -9.74
C ARG A 179 -9.53 -11.99 -11.12
N PRO A 180 -9.15 -13.14 -11.71
CA PRO A 180 -9.83 -13.63 -12.90
C PRO A 180 -11.29 -13.95 -12.57
N ARG A 181 -12.23 -13.64 -13.47
CA ARG A 181 -13.60 -14.17 -13.36
C ARG A 181 -13.54 -15.67 -13.67
N ARG A 182 -13.97 -16.49 -12.71
CA ARG A 182 -14.14 -17.94 -12.91
C ARG A 182 -15.52 -18.23 -13.47
#